data_AF-A0A090XCM2-F1
#
_entry.id   AF-A0A090XCM2-F1
#
_cell.length_a   1.000
_cell.length_b   1.000
_cell.length_c   1.000
_cell.angle_alpha   90.00
_cell.angle_beta   90.00
_cell.angle_gamma   90.00
#
_symmetry.space_group_name_H-M   'P 1'
#
loop_
_entity.id
_entity.type
_entity.pdbx_description
1 polymer ?
#
loop_
_entity_poly.entity_id
_entity_poly.type
_entity_poly.pdbx_seq_one_letter_code
_entity_poly.pdbx_strand_id
1 'polypeptide(L)'
;IRTPAPLPSRAIYGYVLFVACYLGLSLYLFWAYVPGAWLRAVGITYFPDKMWALALPATIVGAVVLFGTCLYPGVILLATPRLDDVNTVTDSHAVYVYQKPVPAGGHTSNTGRAHIGSVQKTLHERLER
;
A
#
# COMPACT_ATOMS: atom_id res chain seq x y z
N ILE A 1 11.06 6.39 24.71
CA ILE A 1 12.28 6.18 23.92
C ILE A 1 11.89 6.07 22.44
N ARG A 2 12.16 7.09 21.62
CA ARG A 2 11.97 7.04 20.16
C ARG A 2 13.33 6.80 19.52
N THR A 3 13.79 5.56 19.56
CA THR A 3 14.99 5.13 18.84
C THR A 3 14.56 4.32 17.63
N PRO A 4 15.13 4.54 16.44
CA PRO A 4 14.83 3.77 15.23
C PRO A 4 15.32 2.32 15.32
N ALA A 5 16.10 1.98 16.35
CA ALA A 5 16.62 0.64 16.57
C ALA A 5 15.50 -0.38 16.82
N PRO A 6 15.61 -1.60 16.28
CA PRO A 6 14.64 -2.67 16.52
C PRO A 6 14.62 -3.00 18.01
N LEU A 7 13.54 -2.62 18.70
CA LEU A 7 13.36 -2.95 20.10
C LEU A 7 12.78 -4.37 20.21
N PRO A 8 13.34 -5.24 21.08
CA PRO A 8 12.83 -6.60 21.27
C PRO A 8 11.37 -6.61 21.72
N SER A 9 10.94 -5.59 22.48
CA SER A 9 9.53 -5.40 22.87
C SER A 9 8.57 -5.34 21.67
N ARG A 10 9.02 -4.82 20.52
CA ARG A 10 8.19 -4.67 19.31
C ARG A 10 8.02 -6.02 18.57
N ALA A 11 8.96 -6.94 18.72
CA ALA A 11 8.90 -8.28 18.11
C ALA A 11 7.91 -9.22 18.81
N ILE A 12 7.60 -8.96 20.09
CA ILE A 12 6.68 -9.78 20.88
C ILE A 12 5.28 -9.81 20.28
N TYR A 13 4.77 -8.67 19.79
CA TYR A 13 3.43 -8.60 19.18
C TYR A 13 3.30 -9.50 17.95
N GLY A 14 4.34 -9.52 17.09
CA GLY A 14 4.36 -10.39 15.92
C GLY A 14 4.44 -11.87 16.31
N TYR A 15 5.23 -12.20 17.33
CA TYR A 15 5.33 -13.58 17.82
C TYR A 15 4.02 -14.08 18.44
N VAL A 16 3.35 -13.26 19.27
CA VAL A 16 2.04 -13.60 19.85
C VAL A 16 1.00 -13.80 18.75
N LEU A 17 0.97 -12.90 17.75
CA LEU A 17 0.08 -13.03 16.60
C LEU A 17 0.37 -14.31 15.80
N PHE A 18 1.65 -14.65 15.57
CA PHE A 18 2.05 -15.86 14.88
C PHE A 18 1.53 -17.13 15.60
N VAL A 19 1.75 -17.23 16.91
CA VAL A 19 1.27 -18.35 17.72
C VAL A 19 -0.26 -18.41 17.72
N ALA A 20 -0.94 -17.27 17.88
CA ALA A 20 -2.40 -17.21 17.86
C ALA A 20 -2.99 -17.64 16.52
N CYS A 21 -2.42 -17.17 15.39
CA CYS A 21 -2.82 -17.58 14.05
C CYS A 21 -2.61 -19.07 13.83
N TYR A 22 -1.48 -19.63 14.27
CA TYR A 22 -1.18 -21.05 14.10
C TYR A 22 -2.14 -21.94 14.90
N LEU A 23 -2.43 -21.56 16.16
CA LEU A 23 -3.40 -22.25 17.00
C LEU A 23 -4.83 -22.17 16.42
N GLY A 24 -5.24 -20.97 15.98
CA GLY A 24 -6.54 -20.76 15.35
C GLY A 24 -6.70 -21.56 14.05
N LEU A 25 -5.67 -21.58 13.20
CA LEU A 25 -5.65 -22.36 11.96
C LEU A 25 -5.73 -23.86 12.26
N SER A 26 -4.98 -24.34 13.25
CA SER A 26 -4.98 -25.76 13.63
C SER A 26 -6.36 -26.21 14.12
N LEU A 27 -7.02 -25.40 14.96
CA LEU A 27 -8.38 -25.66 15.43
C LEU A 27 -9.39 -25.62 14.27
N TYR A 28 -9.22 -24.67 13.35
CA TYR A 28 -10.06 -24.54 12.17
C TYR A 28 -9.94 -25.75 11.24
N LEU A 29 -8.72 -26.21 10.95
CA LEU A 29 -8.48 -27.39 10.14
C LEU A 29 -9.04 -28.64 10.83
N PHE A 30 -8.82 -28.80 12.13
CA PHE A 30 -9.40 -29.90 12.90
C PHE A 30 -10.93 -29.95 12.74
N TRP A 31 -11.60 -28.81 12.91
CA TRP A 31 -13.04 -28.71 12.69
C TRP A 31 -13.44 -29.00 11.23
N ALA A 32 -12.71 -28.47 10.24
CA ALA A 32 -13.01 -28.66 8.82
C ALA A 32 -12.84 -30.12 8.36
N TYR A 33 -11.84 -30.83 8.86
CA TYR A 33 -11.57 -32.22 8.48
C TYR A 33 -12.48 -33.23 9.19
N VAL A 34 -12.88 -33.00 10.44
CA VAL A 34 -13.73 -33.94 11.18
C VAL A 34 -15.09 -34.11 10.48
N PRO A 35 -15.51 -35.32 10.07
CA PRO A 35 -16.78 -35.52 9.38
C PRO A 35 -17.97 -35.25 10.30
N GLY A 36 -19.05 -34.68 9.75
CA GLY A 36 -20.22 -34.27 10.53
C GLY A 36 -20.91 -35.41 11.29
N ALA A 37 -20.74 -36.66 10.86
CA ALA A 37 -21.22 -37.83 11.59
C ALA A 37 -20.56 -37.98 12.97
N TRP A 38 -19.26 -37.67 13.09
CA TRP A 38 -18.52 -37.72 14.34
C TRP A 38 -18.93 -36.56 15.26
N LEU A 39 -19.15 -35.37 14.68
CA LEU A 39 -19.68 -34.22 15.42
C LEU A 39 -21.08 -34.49 15.99
N ARG A 40 -21.96 -35.11 15.20
CA ARG A 40 -23.30 -35.53 15.65
C ARG A 40 -23.23 -36.60 16.75
N ALA A 41 -22.26 -37.52 16.68
CA ALA A 41 -22.04 -38.52 17.72
C ALA A 41 -21.56 -37.91 19.05
N VAL A 42 -20.82 -36.79 18.99
CA VAL A 42 -20.40 -36.00 20.17
C VAL A 42 -21.54 -35.09 20.71
N GLY A 43 -22.70 -35.06 20.03
CA GLY A 43 -23.87 -34.27 20.46
C GLY A 43 -23.89 -32.84 19.93
N ILE A 44 -23.01 -32.48 18.99
CA ILE A 44 -22.97 -31.16 18.35
C ILE A 44 -23.81 -31.22 17.07
N THR A 45 -25.08 -30.82 17.16
CA THR A 45 -26.06 -30.93 16.06
C THR A 45 -26.24 -29.66 15.23
N TYR A 46 -25.81 -28.49 15.71
CA TYR A 46 -26.11 -27.18 15.11
C TYR A 46 -24.90 -26.43 14.54
N PHE A 47 -24.07 -27.10 13.72
CA PHE A 47 -23.02 -26.38 12.99
C PHE A 47 -23.51 -25.95 11.60
N PRO A 48 -23.16 -24.73 11.11
CA PRO A 48 -23.40 -24.35 9.71
C PRO A 48 -22.78 -25.36 8.73
N ASP A 49 -23.33 -25.41 7.51
CA ASP A 49 -22.90 -26.34 6.46
C ASP A 49 -21.37 -26.34 6.25
N LYS A 50 -20.78 -27.50 5.94
CA LYS A 50 -19.33 -27.62 5.72
C LYS A 50 -18.80 -26.73 4.59
N MET A 51 -19.66 -26.25 3.69
CA MET A 51 -19.34 -25.24 2.67
C MET A 51 -18.68 -23.98 3.26
N TRP A 52 -19.00 -23.62 4.52
CA TRP A 52 -18.37 -22.49 5.21
C TRP A 52 -16.88 -22.72 5.52
N ALA A 53 -16.43 -23.99 5.55
CA ALA A 53 -15.02 -24.33 5.65
C ALA A 53 -14.20 -23.92 4.41
N LEU A 54 -14.86 -23.67 3.28
CA LEU A 54 -14.22 -23.16 2.06
C LEU A 54 -14.51 -21.67 1.85
N ALA A 55 -15.72 -21.24 2.17
CA ALA A 55 -16.12 -19.85 2.00
C ALA A 55 -15.27 -18.88 2.85
N LEU A 56 -15.01 -19.22 4.12
CA LEU A 56 -14.21 -18.37 5.03
C LEU A 56 -12.77 -18.11 4.55
N PRO A 57 -11.96 -19.12 4.17
CA PRO A 57 -10.61 -18.87 3.68
C PRO A 57 -10.64 -18.12 2.36
N ALA A 58 -11.60 -18.42 1.47
CA ALA A 58 -11.75 -17.69 0.22
C ALA A 58 -12.09 -16.21 0.43
N THR A 59 -12.99 -15.88 1.36
CA THR A 59 -13.34 -14.49 1.67
C THR A 59 -12.20 -13.76 2.36
N ILE A 60 -11.45 -14.40 3.27
CA ILE A 60 -10.28 -13.79 3.91
C ILE A 60 -9.20 -13.46 2.86
N VAL A 61 -8.87 -14.41 1.98
CA VAL A 61 -7.88 -14.17 0.91
C VAL A 61 -8.36 -13.04 0.00
N GLY A 62 -9.63 -13.07 -0.43
CA GLY A 62 -10.21 -11.99 -1.25
C GLY A 62 -10.15 -10.63 -0.56
N ALA A 63 -10.46 -10.57 0.73
CA ALA A 63 -10.39 -9.35 1.53
C ALA A 63 -8.96 -8.82 1.66
N VAL A 64 -7.97 -9.70 1.89
CA VAL A 64 -6.55 -9.30 1.97
C VAL A 64 -6.04 -8.77 0.64
N VAL A 65 -6.37 -9.44 -0.48
CA VAL A 65 -5.99 -8.97 -1.82
C VAL A 65 -6.63 -7.62 -2.10
N LEU A 66 -7.97 -7.49 -1.93
CA LEU A 66 -8.69 -6.24 -2.13
C LEU A 66 -8.10 -5.10 -1.28
N PHE A 67 -7.80 -5.38 -0.02
CA PHE A 67 -7.24 -4.39 0.88
C PHE A 67 -5.83 -3.98 0.43
N GLY A 68 -4.95 -4.93 0.11
CA GLY A 68 -3.56 -4.67 -0.27
C GLY A 68 -3.41 -3.98 -1.63
N THR A 69 -4.23 -4.34 -2.62
CA THR A 69 -4.07 -3.83 -3.99
C THR A 69 -4.97 -2.66 -4.34
N CYS A 70 -6.12 -2.50 -3.68
CA CYS A 70 -7.08 -1.45 -4.01
C CYS A 70 -7.23 -0.45 -2.89
N LEU A 71 -7.61 -0.90 -1.69
CA LEU A 71 -7.95 0.03 -0.60
C LEU A 71 -6.73 0.76 -0.06
N TYR A 72 -5.65 0.05 0.26
CA TYR A 72 -4.43 0.62 0.80
C TYR A 72 -3.79 1.66 -0.16
N PRO A 73 -3.50 1.33 -1.43
CA PRO A 73 -2.98 2.33 -2.37
C PRO A 73 -4.03 3.41 -2.68
N GLY A 74 -5.32 3.08 -2.72
CA GLY A 74 -6.38 4.08 -2.90
C GLY A 74 -6.39 5.14 -1.80
N VAL A 75 -6.27 4.72 -0.54
CA VAL A 75 -6.17 5.64 0.61
C VAL A 75 -4.88 6.45 0.57
N ILE A 76 -3.74 5.83 0.22
CA ILE A 76 -2.48 6.57 0.04
C ILE A 76 -2.62 7.64 -1.04
N LEU A 77 -3.21 7.30 -2.19
CA LEU A 77 -3.42 8.24 -3.28
C LEU A 77 -4.37 9.38 -2.90
N LEU A 78 -5.42 9.10 -2.12
CA LEU A 78 -6.33 10.13 -1.61
C LEU A 78 -5.66 11.05 -0.56
N ALA A 79 -4.70 10.53 0.20
CA ALA A 79 -3.95 11.29 1.20
C ALA A 79 -2.75 12.06 0.59
N THR A 80 -2.33 11.72 -0.63
CA THR A 80 -1.22 12.38 -1.34
C THR A 80 -1.74 13.61 -2.10
N PRO A 81 -0.97 14.72 -2.17
CA PRO A 81 -1.29 15.85 -3.04
C PRO A 81 -1.45 15.43 -4.52
N ARG A 82 -2.08 16.29 -5.33
CA ARG A 82 -2.19 16.06 -6.77
C ARG A 82 -0.78 15.86 -7.37
N LEU A 83 -0.64 14.96 -8.34
CA LEU A 83 0.67 14.65 -8.96
C LEU A 83 1.38 15.88 -9.55
N ASP A 84 0.62 16.92 -9.92
CA ASP A 84 1.14 18.18 -10.47
C ASP A 84 1.55 19.21 -9.40
N ASP A 85 1.36 18.92 -8.11
CA ASP A 85 1.69 19.83 -7.02
C ASP A 85 3.16 19.68 -6.63
N VAL A 86 3.87 20.82 -6.57
CA VAL A 86 5.29 20.90 -6.17
C VAL A 86 5.50 20.39 -4.75
N ASN A 87 4.49 20.49 -3.90
CA ASN A 87 4.48 19.96 -2.53
C ASN A 87 4.66 18.43 -2.48
N THR A 88 4.47 17.72 -3.59
CA THR A 88 4.76 16.29 -3.71
C THR A 88 6.27 16.00 -3.70
N VAL A 89 7.08 16.95 -4.19
CA VAL A 89 8.54 16.81 -4.33
C VAL A 89 9.28 17.59 -3.24
N THR A 90 8.65 18.61 -2.65
CA THR A 90 9.33 19.57 -1.76
C THR A 90 8.73 19.58 -0.37
N ASP A 91 9.57 19.49 0.66
CA ASP A 91 9.19 19.57 2.07
C ASP A 91 9.74 20.85 2.74
N SER A 92 9.50 21.02 4.05
CA SER A 92 9.98 22.19 4.81
C SER A 92 11.50 22.31 4.87
N HIS A 93 12.23 21.24 4.59
CA HIS A 93 13.69 21.21 4.58
C HIS A 93 14.27 21.09 3.16
N ALA A 94 13.44 21.21 2.12
CA ALA A 94 13.89 21.14 0.74
C ALA A 94 14.81 22.33 0.43
N VAL A 95 16.03 22.02 -0.02
CA VAL A 95 17.01 23.01 -0.48
C VAL A 95 16.88 23.16 -1.99
N TYR A 96 16.37 24.30 -2.44
CA TYR A 96 16.31 24.61 -3.87
C TYR A 96 17.67 25.14 -4.35
N VAL A 97 18.29 24.46 -5.31
CA VAL A 97 19.61 24.83 -5.87
C VAL A 97 19.51 25.96 -6.90
N TYR A 98 18.31 26.31 -7.38
CA TYR A 98 18.15 27.28 -8.47
C TYR A 98 17.02 28.29 -8.22
N GLN A 99 17.39 29.53 -7.89
CA GLN A 99 16.50 30.68 -7.86
C GLN A 99 16.96 31.67 -8.94
N LYS A 100 16.26 31.72 -10.08
CA LYS A 100 16.45 32.80 -11.04
C LYS A 100 15.71 34.04 -10.52
N PRO A 101 16.35 35.22 -10.45
CA PRO A 101 15.65 36.45 -10.07
C PRO A 101 14.52 36.72 -11.06
N VAL A 102 13.29 36.86 -10.57
CA VAL A 102 12.15 37.31 -11.38
C VAL A 102 12.29 38.83 -11.55
N PRO A 103 12.39 39.36 -12.79
CA PRO A 103 12.45 40.80 -13.01
C PRO A 103 11.15 41.47 -12.55
N ALA A 104 11.27 42.59 -11.83
CA ALA A 104 10.15 43.38 -11.35
C ALA A 104 9.36 43.98 -12.54
N GLY A 105 8.34 43.26 -13.01
CA GLY A 105 7.47 43.72 -14.10
C GLY A 105 6.87 42.64 -15.01
N GLY A 106 7.15 41.35 -14.77
CA GLY A 106 6.65 40.27 -15.63
C GLY A 106 5.27 39.76 -15.25
N HIS A 107 4.23 40.15 -16.00
CA HIS A 107 2.95 39.43 -16.02
C HIS A 107 3.16 37.96 -16.43
N THR A 108 2.55 37.02 -15.71
CA THR A 108 2.61 35.58 -15.99
C THR A 108 1.85 35.26 -17.29
N SER A 109 2.57 35.30 -18.40
CA SER A 109 2.10 34.82 -19.69
C SER A 109 2.66 33.40 -19.94
N ASN A 110 1.74 32.48 -20.24
CA ASN A 110 1.90 31.04 -20.50
C ASN A 110 3.05 30.67 -21.47
N THR A 111 4.30 30.70 -20.99
CA THR A 111 5.50 30.45 -21.80
C THR A 111 6.23 29.16 -21.35
N GLY A 112 5.49 28.13 -20.93
CA GLY A 112 6.07 26.82 -20.60
C GLY A 112 6.28 25.91 -21.82
N ARG A 113 5.62 26.19 -22.94
CA ARG A 113 5.55 25.24 -24.07
C ARG A 113 6.48 25.53 -25.25
N ALA A 114 7.10 26.72 -25.29
CA ALA A 114 7.97 27.10 -26.41
C ALA A 114 9.44 26.68 -26.24
N HIS A 115 9.90 26.45 -25.00
CA HIS A 115 11.34 26.35 -24.71
C HIS A 115 11.91 24.92 -24.77
N ILE A 116 11.06 23.88 -24.69
CA ILE A 116 11.53 22.48 -24.72
C ILE A 116 11.79 22.04 -26.18
N GLY A 117 10.97 22.50 -27.12
CA GLY A 117 11.11 22.13 -28.54
C GLY A 117 12.34 22.73 -29.23
N SER A 118 12.80 23.91 -28.81
CA SER A 118 13.99 24.55 -29.37
C SER A 118 15.28 23.86 -28.92
N VAL A 119 15.37 23.49 -27.65
CA VAL A 119 16.54 22.78 -27.08
C VAL A 119 16.71 21.40 -27.70
N GLN A 120 15.60 20.67 -27.93
CA GLN A 120 15.66 19.35 -28.56
C GLN A 120 16.13 19.41 -30.02
N LYS A 121 15.73 20.44 -30.78
CA LYS A 121 16.16 20.64 -32.18
C LYS A 121 17.66 20.97 -32.27
N THR A 122 18.16 21.83 -31.39
CA THR A 122 19.58 22.20 -31.37
C THR A 122 20.49 21.03 -30.96
N LEU A 123 20.00 20.11 -30.11
CA LEU A 123 20.74 18.90 -29.76
C LEU A 123 20.79 17.90 -30.91
N HIS A 124 19.68 17.72 -31.64
CA HIS A 124 19.66 16.86 -32.84
C HIS A 124 20.62 17.35 -33.92
N GLU A 125 20.65 18.66 -34.21
CA GLU A 125 21.58 19.26 -35.19
C GLU A 125 23.07 19.15 -34.81
N ARG A 126 23.37 18.90 -33.53
CA ARG A 126 24.75 18.70 -33.06
C ARG A 126 25.17 17.24 -32.98
N LEU A 127 24.22 16.31 -33.08
CA LEU A 127 24.50 14.87 -33.12
C LEU A 127 24.65 14.33 -34.54
N GLU A 128 24.12 15.04 -35.54
CA GLU A 128 24.24 14.68 -36.96
C GLU A 128 25.45 15.34 -37.68
N ARG A 129 26.29 16.07 -36.93
CA ARG A 129 27.57 16.63 -37.40
C ARG A 129 28.74 15.90 -36.74
#